data_AF-A0A524EHG8-F1
#
_entry.id   AF-A0A524EHG8-F1
#
_cell.length_a   1.000
_cell.length_b   1.000
_cell.length_c   1.000
_cell.angle_alpha   90.00
_cell.angle_beta   90.00
_cell.angle_gamma   90.00
#
_symmetry.space_group_name_H-M   'P 1'
#
loop_
_entity.id
_entity.type
_entity.pdbx_description
1 polymer ?
#
loop_
_entity_poly.entity_id
_entity_poly.type
_entity_poly.pdbx_seq_one_letter_code
_entity_poly.pdbx_strand_id
1 'polypeptide(L)'
;KINQKKEVTSIIDEILDSEAVGFTDISIGLEKGLVELNKIKKKTRNKFGILISDGNYNRGEDPLNIAKKYPKLHVIGMPAENDADRGIDTCKELADAGRGKFLAVTNFKEIPRALIELLSQT
;
A
#
# COMPACT_ATOMS: atom_id res chain seq x y z
N LYS A 1 -1.34 18.08 10.21
CA LYS A 1 -0.17 17.67 11.04
C LYS A 1 -0.34 16.21 11.45
N ILE A 2 0.74 15.41 11.50
CA ILE A 2 0.73 13.94 11.69
C ILE A 2 0.09 13.41 13.00
N ASN A 3 -0.36 14.27 13.93
CA ASN A 3 -0.98 13.86 15.21
C ASN A 3 -2.33 14.58 15.50
N GLN A 4 -3.03 15.05 14.47
CA GLN A 4 -4.30 15.76 14.66
C GLN A 4 -5.46 14.77 14.74
N LYS A 5 -6.34 14.89 15.74
CA LYS A 5 -7.62 14.17 15.75
C LYS A 5 -8.51 14.78 14.66
N LYS A 6 -8.86 13.97 13.67
CA LYS A 6 -9.80 14.29 12.59
C LYS A 6 -10.79 13.14 12.44
N GLU A 7 -11.98 13.47 11.96
CA GLU A 7 -12.94 12.47 11.51
C GLU A 7 -12.35 11.66 10.35
N VAL A 8 -12.64 10.36 10.31
CA VAL A 8 -12.07 9.44 9.32
C VAL A 8 -12.38 9.90 7.90
N THR A 9 -13.59 10.41 7.67
CA THR A 9 -14.03 10.94 6.37
C THR A 9 -13.18 12.13 5.91
N SER A 10 -12.91 13.08 6.82
CA SER A 10 -12.06 14.25 6.51
C SER A 10 -10.61 13.85 6.20
N ILE A 11 -10.10 12.77 6.78
CA ILE A 11 -8.77 12.24 6.43
C ILE A 11 -8.79 11.63 5.03
N ILE A 12 -9.85 10.91 4.68
CA ILE A 12 -10.03 10.33 3.35
C ILE A 12 -10.08 11.42 2.30
N ASP A 13 -10.90 12.46 2.51
CA ASP A 13 -11.03 13.58 1.59
C ASP A 13 -9.68 14.30 1.36
N GLU A 14 -8.92 14.57 2.42
CA GLU A 14 -7.58 15.17 2.30
C GLU A 14 -6.56 14.30 1.57
N ILE A 15 -6.65 12.97 1.69
CA ILE A 15 -5.79 12.05 0.96
C ILE A 15 -6.15 12.06 -0.52
N LEU A 16 -7.44 12.10 -0.86
CA LEU A 16 -7.93 12.09 -2.24
C LEU A 16 -7.71 13.43 -2.96
N ASP A 17 -7.75 14.54 -2.23
CA ASP A 17 -7.52 15.89 -2.76
C ASP A 17 -6.03 16.24 -2.94
N SER A 18 -5.11 15.34 -2.54
CA SER A 18 -3.67 15.57 -2.69
C SER A 18 -3.23 15.47 -4.15
N GLU A 19 -2.74 16.57 -4.73
CA GLU A 19 -2.13 16.55 -6.07
C GLU A 19 -0.93 15.59 -6.13
N ALA A 20 -0.93 14.70 -7.14
CA ALA A 20 0.17 13.79 -7.38
C ALA A 20 1.33 14.52 -8.06
N VAL A 21 2.35 14.89 -7.29
CA VAL A 21 3.56 15.55 -7.82
C VAL A 21 4.61 14.49 -8.18
N GLY A 22 4.56 13.94 -9.39
CA GLY A 22 5.65 13.36 -10.21
C GLY A 22 6.68 12.38 -9.63
N PHE A 23 6.60 11.99 -8.37
CA PHE A 23 7.58 11.14 -7.69
C PHE A 23 6.90 10.00 -6.96
N THR A 24 7.41 8.79 -7.12
CA THR A 24 6.90 7.61 -6.41
C THR A 24 8.03 6.99 -5.60
N ASP A 25 7.96 7.18 -4.29
CA ASP A 25 8.82 6.54 -3.31
C ASP A 25 7.96 5.53 -2.52
N ILE A 26 7.99 4.27 -2.93
CA ILE A 26 7.25 3.21 -2.24
C ILE A 26 7.88 2.93 -0.87
N SER A 27 9.21 3.06 -0.77
CA SER A 27 9.98 2.74 0.44
C SER A 27 9.54 3.60 1.62
N ILE A 28 9.41 4.92 1.44
CA ILE A 28 8.97 5.83 2.52
C ILE A 28 7.52 5.56 2.96
N GLY A 29 6.65 5.17 2.03
CA GLY A 29 5.27 4.78 2.33
C GLY A 29 5.21 3.53 3.21
N LEU A 30 5.98 2.51 2.85
CA LEU A 30 6.10 1.27 3.62
C LEU A 30 6.73 1.50 4.99
N GLU A 31 7.76 2.34 5.11
CA GLU A 31 8.37 2.65 6.40
C GLU A 31 7.39 3.31 7.36
N LYS A 32 6.68 4.34 6.88
CA LYS A 32 5.66 5.04 7.68
C LYS A 32 4.53 4.10 8.07
N GLY A 33 4.05 3.28 7.14
CA GLY A 33 3.02 2.28 7.42
C GLY A 33 3.46 1.27 8.48
N LEU A 34 4.70 0.79 8.42
CA LEU A 34 5.26 -0.14 9.40
C LEU A 34 5.38 0.51 10.79
N VAL A 35 5.78 1.78 10.87
CA VAL A 35 5.80 2.55 12.13
C VAL A 35 4.42 2.59 12.76
N GLU A 36 3.37 2.91 12.00
CA GLU A 36 2.00 2.93 12.52
C GLU A 36 1.52 1.53 12.93
N LEU A 37 1.81 0.50 12.12
CA LEU A 37 1.43 -0.89 12.41
C LEU A 37 2.07 -1.40 13.72
N ASN A 38 3.31 -0.96 14.01
CA ASN A 38 4.03 -1.31 15.22
C ASN A 38 3.48 -0.64 16.49
N LYS A 39 2.72 0.46 16.37
CA LYS A 39 2.03 1.09 17.52
C LYS A 39 0.85 0.25 18.02
N ILE A 40 0.29 -0.63 17.18
CA ILE A 40 -0.81 -1.49 17.58
C ILE A 40 -0.33 -2.47 18.67
N LYS A 41 -1.16 -2.70 19.70
CA LYS A 41 -0.82 -3.61 20.82
C LYS A 41 -0.41 -5.00 20.31
N LYS A 42 0.61 -5.62 20.90
CA LYS A 42 1.12 -6.96 20.50
C LYS A 42 0.04 -8.05 20.52
N LYS A 43 -0.95 -7.95 21.41
CA LYS A 43 -2.07 -8.90 21.53
C LYS A 43 -3.09 -8.85 20.39
N THR A 44 -3.07 -7.80 19.56
CA THR A 44 -3.95 -7.71 18.40
C THR A 44 -3.49 -8.73 17.37
N ARG A 45 -4.35 -9.73 17.12
CA ARG A 45 -4.14 -10.74 16.08
C ARG A 45 -4.40 -10.11 14.70
N ASN A 46 -3.81 -10.70 13.66
CA ASN A 46 -4.06 -10.36 12.25
C ASN A 46 -3.79 -8.89 11.86
N LYS A 47 -2.65 -8.34 12.29
CA LYS A 47 -2.18 -7.04 11.77
C LYS A 47 -1.61 -7.23 10.37
N PHE A 48 -1.97 -6.36 9.45
CA PHE A 48 -1.45 -6.34 8.10
C PHE A 48 -1.40 -4.91 7.54
N GLY A 49 -0.60 -4.71 6.51
CA GLY A 49 -0.67 -3.54 5.64
C GLY A 49 -1.38 -3.87 4.33
N ILE A 50 -1.94 -2.85 3.68
CA ILE A 50 -2.35 -2.90 2.28
C ILE A 50 -1.63 -1.75 1.56
N LEU A 51 -0.86 -2.07 0.53
CA LEU A 51 -0.29 -1.09 -0.40
C LEU A 51 -1.17 -1.02 -1.66
N ILE A 52 -1.45 0.18 -2.14
CA ILE A 52 -2.12 0.41 -3.43
C ILE A 52 -1.14 1.23 -4.27
N SER A 53 -0.70 0.69 -5.40
CA SER A 53 0.33 1.32 -6.24
C SER A 53 0.33 0.68 -7.63
N ASP A 54 0.82 1.42 -8.64
CA ASP A 54 1.18 0.85 -9.95
C ASP A 54 2.53 0.13 -9.94
N GLY A 55 3.25 0.17 -8.80
CA GLY A 55 4.51 -0.52 -8.55
C GLY A 55 5.73 0.15 -9.17
N ASN A 56 5.55 1.25 -9.91
CA ASN A 56 6.66 2.04 -10.41
C ASN A 56 7.21 2.91 -9.28
N TYR A 57 8.52 2.84 -9.04
CA TYR A 57 9.20 3.72 -8.10
C TYR A 57 10.49 4.26 -8.72
N ASN A 58 10.77 5.54 -8.51
CA ASN A 58 11.92 6.26 -9.09
C ASN A 58 12.78 6.97 -8.04
N ARG A 59 12.43 6.80 -6.75
CA ARG A 59 13.08 7.35 -5.58
C ARG A 59 13.07 6.32 -4.44
N GLY A 60 13.97 6.52 -3.48
CA GLY A 60 14.07 5.68 -2.29
C GLY A 60 14.96 4.45 -2.47
N GLU A 61 15.02 3.64 -1.42
CA GLU A 61 15.68 2.33 -1.44
C GLU A 61 14.78 1.26 -2.07
N ASP A 62 15.32 0.05 -2.28
CA ASP A 62 14.53 -1.10 -2.73
C ASP A 62 13.39 -1.39 -1.72
N PRO A 63 12.12 -1.23 -2.13
CA PRO A 63 10.97 -1.40 -1.23
C PRO A 63 10.81 -2.83 -0.72
N LEU A 64 11.40 -3.84 -1.39
CA LEU A 64 11.38 -5.24 -0.94
C LEU A 64 12.03 -5.41 0.44
N ASN A 65 13.05 -4.61 0.75
CA ASN A 65 13.73 -4.67 2.05
C ASN A 65 12.81 -4.28 3.21
N ILE A 66 11.84 -3.41 2.96
CA ILE A 66 10.88 -2.96 3.97
C ILE A 66 9.66 -3.89 3.98
N ALA A 67 9.19 -4.32 2.81
CA ALA A 67 8.06 -5.26 2.69
C ALA A 67 8.26 -6.54 3.53
N LYS A 68 9.47 -7.11 3.53
CA LYS A 68 9.82 -8.29 4.34
C LYS A 68 9.58 -8.12 5.84
N LYS A 69 9.63 -6.88 6.34
CA LYS A 69 9.47 -6.53 7.77
C LYS A 69 8.01 -6.50 8.22
N TYR A 70 7.05 -6.43 7.29
CA TYR A 70 5.64 -6.49 7.64
C TYR A 70 5.28 -7.88 8.16
N PRO A 71 4.37 -8.01 9.17
CA PRO A 71 3.82 -9.31 9.56
C PRO A 71 3.05 -9.95 8.40
N LYS A 72 2.25 -9.14 7.70
CA LYS A 72 1.57 -9.43 6.44
C LYS A 72 1.42 -8.13 5.63
N LEU A 73 1.69 -8.15 4.33
CA LEU A 73 1.48 -7.01 3.41
C LEU A 73 0.73 -7.49 2.18
N HIS A 74 -0.50 -7.02 2.01
CA HIS A 74 -1.24 -7.17 0.76
C HIS A 74 -0.91 -6.02 -0.19
N VAL A 75 -1.02 -6.27 -1.49
CA VAL A 75 -0.77 -5.27 -2.53
C VAL A 75 -1.90 -5.30 -3.54
N ILE A 76 -2.47 -4.13 -3.83
CA ILE A 76 -3.39 -3.90 -4.95
C ILE A 76 -2.57 -3.20 -6.05
N GLY A 77 -2.31 -3.91 -7.14
CA GLY A 77 -1.59 -3.40 -8.31
C GLY A 77 -2.51 -2.64 -9.23
N MET A 78 -2.17 -1.39 -9.51
CA MET A 78 -2.88 -0.52 -10.42
C MET A 78 -2.27 -0.59 -11.83
N PRO A 79 -3.06 -0.36 -12.90
CA PRO A 79 -2.49 -0.21 -14.22
C PRO A 79 -1.57 1.02 -14.22
N ALA A 80 -0.36 0.88 -14.75
CA ALA A 80 0.48 2.04 -15.01
C ALA A 80 -0.14 2.87 -16.14
N GLU A 81 -0.02 4.20 -16.07
CA GLU A 81 -0.39 5.08 -17.19
C GLU A 81 0.60 4.97 -18.38
N ASN A 82 1.74 4.31 -18.16
CA ASN A 82 2.85 4.19 -19.08
C ASN A 82 3.07 2.70 -19.43
N ASP A 83 3.68 2.40 -20.59
CA ASP A 83 4.05 1.03 -21.04
C ASP A 83 5.15 0.34 -20.18
N ALA A 84 5.27 0.72 -18.91
CA ALA A 84 6.21 0.14 -17.97
C ALA A 84 5.65 -1.15 -17.36
N ASP A 85 5.81 -2.27 -18.06
CA ASP A 85 5.35 -3.61 -17.66
C ASP A 85 5.88 -4.07 -16.28
N ARG A 86 6.98 -3.48 -15.80
CA ARG A 86 7.67 -3.89 -14.56
C ARG A 86 6.97 -3.52 -13.26
N GLY A 87 6.03 -2.58 -13.28
CA GLY A 87 5.34 -2.11 -12.09
C GLY A 87 4.51 -3.21 -11.43
N ILE A 88 3.74 -3.96 -12.23
CA ILE A 88 2.91 -5.06 -11.74
C ILE A 88 3.76 -6.19 -11.13
N ASP A 89 4.90 -6.53 -11.74
CA ASP A 89 5.83 -7.50 -11.17
C ASP A 89 6.35 -7.04 -9.81
N THR A 90 6.71 -5.76 -9.69
CA THR A 90 7.12 -5.16 -8.42
C THR A 90 6.03 -5.28 -7.36
N CYS A 91 4.77 -4.99 -7.70
CA CYS A 91 3.65 -5.16 -6.78
C CYS A 91 3.50 -6.60 -6.29
N LYS A 92 3.66 -7.57 -7.18
CA LYS A 92 3.58 -8.99 -6.85
C LYS A 92 4.73 -9.40 -5.92
N GLU A 93 5.96 -9.02 -6.24
CA GLU A 93 7.14 -9.31 -5.40
C GLU A 93 7.00 -8.70 -3.99
N LEU A 94 6.44 -7.49 -3.87
CA LEU A 94 6.17 -6.86 -2.57
C LEU A 94 5.15 -7.63 -1.74
N ALA A 95 4.07 -8.10 -2.36
CA ALA A 95 3.07 -8.92 -1.68
C ALA A 95 3.67 -10.25 -1.20
N ASP A 96 4.47 -10.91 -2.04
CA ASP A 96 5.13 -12.17 -1.74
C ASP A 96 6.16 -12.00 -0.60
N ALA A 97 7.01 -10.98 -0.68
CA ALA A 97 7.98 -10.62 0.35
C ALA A 97 7.30 -10.35 1.71
N GLY A 98 6.14 -9.71 1.68
CA GLY A 98 5.32 -9.45 2.85
C GLY A 98 4.34 -10.57 3.21
N ARG A 99 4.38 -11.73 2.55
CA ARG A 99 3.51 -12.90 2.82
C ARG A 99 2.02 -12.58 2.79
N GLY A 100 1.61 -11.63 1.95
CA GLY A 100 0.22 -11.27 1.73
C GLY A 100 -0.31 -11.76 0.40
N LYS A 101 -1.30 -11.04 -0.12
CA LYS A 101 -1.98 -11.34 -1.38
C LYS A 101 -1.76 -10.18 -2.33
N PHE A 102 -1.61 -10.52 -3.60
CA PHE A 102 -1.59 -9.58 -4.70
C PHE A 102 -2.93 -9.63 -5.44
N LEU A 103 -3.54 -8.48 -5.68
CA LEU A 103 -4.69 -8.32 -6.58
C LEU A 103 -4.37 -7.24 -7.60
N ALA A 104 -4.47 -7.56 -8.90
CA ALA A 104 -4.39 -6.57 -9.95
C ALA A 104 -5.78 -6.00 -10.24
N VAL A 105 -5.89 -4.69 -10.38
CA VAL A 105 -7.10 -4.00 -10.87
C VAL A 105 -6.83 -3.40 -12.24
N THR A 106 -7.87 -3.25 -13.05
CA THR A 106 -7.74 -2.65 -14.39
C THR A 106 -8.01 -1.14 -14.41
N ASN A 107 -8.57 -0.60 -13.32
CA ASN A 107 -8.86 0.82 -13.16
C ASN A 107 -9.14 1.17 -11.68
N PHE A 108 -9.11 2.46 -11.34
CA PHE A 108 -9.32 2.96 -9.98
C PHE A 108 -10.67 2.57 -9.36
N LYS A 109 -11.72 2.34 -10.17
CA LYS A 109 -13.07 2.04 -9.67
C LYS A 109 -13.18 0.62 -9.09
N GLU A 110 -12.21 -0.24 -9.36
CA GLU A 110 -12.17 -1.61 -8.84
C GLU A 110 -11.50 -1.71 -7.46
N ILE A 111 -10.76 -0.68 -7.04
CA ILE A 111 -10.07 -0.66 -5.73
C ILE A 111 -11.02 -0.97 -4.56
N PRO A 112 -12.23 -0.36 -4.47
CA PRO A 112 -13.15 -0.69 -3.38
C PRO A 112 -13.52 -2.18 -3.32
N ARG A 113 -13.72 -2.81 -4.48
CA ARG A 113 -14.03 -4.24 -4.56
C ARG A 113 -12.83 -5.09 -4.13
N ALA A 114 -11.63 -4.77 -4.63
CA ALA A 114 -10.40 -5.47 -4.27
C ALA A 114 -10.10 -5.37 -2.76
N LEU A 115 -10.37 -4.20 -2.16
CA LEU A 115 -10.25 -4.02 -0.70
C LEU A 115 -11.21 -4.91 0.07
N ILE A 116 -12.50 -4.95 -0.31
CA ILE A 116 -13.49 -5.82 0.34
C ILE A 116 -13.05 -7.30 0.23
N GLU A 117 -12.54 -7.70 -0.93
CA GLU A 117 -12.04 -9.04 -1.15
C GLU A 117 -10.88 -9.39 -0.18
N LEU A 118 -9.89 -8.51 -0.04
CA LEU A 118 -8.77 -8.72 0.90
C LEU A 118 -9.22 -8.77 2.35
N LEU A 119 -10.13 -7.85 2.74
CA LEU A 119 -10.62 -7.74 4.11
C LEU A 119 -11.53 -8.91 4.52
N SER A 120 -12.28 -9.50 3.58
CA SER A 120 -13.13 -10.66 3.86
C SER A 120 -12.36 -11.97 4.09
N GLN A 121 -11.08 -12.01 3.73
CA GLN A 121 -10.25 -13.22 3.76
C GLN A 121 -9.14 -13.18 4.83
N THR A 122 -9.15 -12.19 5.73
CA THR A 122 -8.08 -11.93 6.71
C THR A 122 -8.60 -11.89 8.15
#